data_AF-A0A0J8J8V4-F1
#
_entry.id   AF-A0A0J8J8V4-F1
#
_cell.length_a   1.000
_cell.length_b   1.000
_cell.length_c   1.000
_cell.angle_alpha   90.00
_cell.angle_beta   90.00
_cell.angle_gamma   90.00
#
_symmetry.space_group_name_H-M   'P 1'
#
loop_
_entity.id
_entity.type
_entity.pdbx_description
1 polymer ?
#
loop_
_entity_poly.entity_id
_entity_poly.type
_entity_poly.pdbx_seq_one_letter_code
_entity_poly.pdbx_strand_id
1 'polypeptide(L)'
;MEKCGYRLTTPGIGLEAGASLYSLLDMYQGFFLAPHVVSQAVKGARFTAAMLSLCGIETSPSWDAKRTDLIQSVSFHDSKKMTLFAQAIQAASPINAHVKPIGAYMPGYEDDVIMAAGTFIQGASLELTADGPIRPPYELYVQGGLTYEHVKIAVTEAVGSLVENHVLEL
;
A
#
# COMPACT_ATOMS: atom_id res chain seq x y z
N MET A 1 7.89 -10.04 26.99
CA MET A 1 6.42 -10.27 27.01
C MET A 1 5.78 -9.68 28.26
N GLU A 2 6.17 -10.09 29.46
CA GLU A 2 5.57 -9.60 30.73
C GLU A 2 5.57 -8.06 30.90
N LYS A 3 6.73 -7.41 30.72
CA LYS A 3 6.82 -5.93 30.75
C LYS A 3 5.92 -5.23 29.72
N CYS A 4 5.74 -5.84 28.54
CA CYS A 4 4.84 -5.32 27.50
C CYS A 4 3.37 -5.46 27.93
N GLY A 5 3.03 -6.58 28.56
CA GLY A 5 1.71 -6.81 29.16
C GLY A 5 1.35 -5.74 30.18
N TYR A 6 2.23 -5.46 31.13
CA TYR A 6 2.00 -4.41 32.12
C TYR A 6 1.89 -3.01 31.53
N ARG A 7 2.61 -2.73 30.43
CA ARG A 7 2.51 -1.45 29.72
C ARG A 7 1.20 -1.32 28.95
N LEU A 8 0.69 -2.41 28.38
CA LEU A 8 -0.57 -2.44 27.63
C LEU A 8 -1.78 -2.38 28.57
N THR A 9 -1.71 -3.06 29.72
CA THR A 9 -2.77 -3.07 30.74
C THR A 9 -2.34 -2.27 31.97
N THR A 10 -2.04 -2.93 33.09
CA THR A 10 -1.50 -2.35 34.31
C THR A 10 -0.55 -3.34 35.01
N PRO A 11 0.43 -2.85 35.79
CA PRO A 11 1.25 -3.71 36.65
C PRO A 11 0.39 -4.58 37.58
N GLY A 12 0.79 -5.84 37.77
CA GLY A 12 0.06 -6.83 38.57
C GLY A 12 -0.98 -7.62 37.78
N ILE A 13 -1.74 -6.99 36.87
CA ILE A 13 -2.70 -7.70 36.00
C ILE A 13 -2.00 -8.33 34.79
N GLY A 14 -1.20 -7.55 34.05
CA GLY A 14 -0.47 -8.08 32.89
C GLY A 14 -1.39 -8.58 31.77
N LEU A 15 -1.03 -9.71 31.16
CA LEU A 15 -1.73 -10.30 30.00
C LEU A 15 -2.88 -11.24 30.40
N GLU A 16 -3.18 -11.38 31.69
CA GLU A 16 -4.20 -12.32 32.18
C GLU A 16 -5.63 -11.79 32.00
N ALA A 17 -5.80 -10.48 31.79
CA ALA A 17 -7.10 -9.85 31.58
C ALA A 17 -7.20 -9.15 30.22
N GLY A 18 -8.36 -9.30 29.58
CA GLY A 18 -8.69 -8.69 28.29
C GLY A 18 -9.73 -9.52 27.55
N ALA A 19 -10.98 -9.05 27.51
CA ALA A 19 -12.05 -9.78 26.83
C ALA A 19 -11.80 -9.78 25.31
N SER A 20 -11.78 -10.98 24.70
CA SER A 20 -11.53 -11.14 23.26
C SER A 20 -12.69 -10.68 22.38
N LEU A 21 -13.88 -10.50 22.97
CA LEU A 21 -15.14 -10.22 22.26
C LEU A 21 -15.32 -11.18 21.09
N TYR A 22 -15.48 -10.66 19.87
CA TYR A 22 -15.76 -11.44 18.66
C TYR A 22 -14.54 -11.60 17.74
N SER A 23 -13.36 -11.10 18.13
CA SER A 23 -12.21 -10.96 17.23
C SER A 23 -11.41 -12.25 16.99
N LEU A 24 -11.64 -13.31 17.78
CA LEU A 24 -10.81 -14.51 17.74
C LEU A 24 -10.85 -15.20 16.36
N LEU A 25 -12.03 -15.34 15.77
CA LEU A 25 -12.18 -16.03 14.49
C LEU A 25 -11.35 -15.34 13.39
N ASP A 26 -11.49 -14.02 13.27
CA ASP A 26 -10.78 -13.21 12.27
C ASP A 26 -9.26 -13.29 12.46
N MET A 27 -8.78 -13.27 13.72
CA MET A 27 -7.36 -13.41 14.02
C MET A 27 -6.81 -14.78 13.59
N TYR A 28 -7.51 -15.87 13.91
CA TYR A 28 -7.05 -17.22 13.57
C TYR A 28 -7.12 -17.50 12.07
N GLN A 29 -8.23 -17.13 11.42
CA GLN A 29 -8.37 -17.30 9.97
C GLN A 29 -7.41 -16.40 9.20
N GLY A 30 -7.25 -15.15 9.63
CA GLY A 30 -6.28 -14.22 9.08
C GLY A 30 -4.85 -14.75 9.20
N PHE A 31 -4.47 -15.29 10.36
CA PHE A 31 -3.14 -15.89 10.54
C PHE A 31 -2.91 -17.12 9.67
N PHE A 32 -3.93 -17.97 9.48
CA PHE A 32 -3.85 -19.12 8.59
C PHE A 32 -3.62 -18.72 7.12
N LEU A 33 -4.30 -17.66 6.66
CA LEU A 33 -4.19 -17.15 5.30
C LEU A 33 -2.99 -16.20 5.09
N ALA A 34 -2.41 -15.67 6.17
CA ALA A 34 -1.36 -14.65 6.10
C ALA A 34 -0.20 -15.01 5.17
N PRO A 35 0.40 -16.23 5.20
CA PRO A 35 1.50 -16.56 4.30
C PRO A 35 1.10 -16.48 2.81
N HIS A 36 -0.13 -16.87 2.49
CA HIS A 36 -0.64 -16.81 1.12
C HIS A 36 -0.86 -15.36 0.68
N VAL A 37 -1.54 -14.54 1.50
CA VAL A 37 -1.85 -13.15 1.15
C VAL A 37 -0.57 -12.31 1.05
N VAL A 38 0.39 -12.52 1.95
CA VAL A 38 1.72 -11.91 1.87
C VAL A 38 2.41 -12.28 0.54
N SER A 39 2.30 -13.53 0.09
CA SER A 39 2.83 -13.93 -1.23
C SER A 39 2.16 -13.19 -2.40
N GLN A 40 0.86 -12.90 -2.31
CA GLN A 40 0.16 -12.11 -3.33
C GLN A 40 0.71 -10.69 -3.41
N ALA A 41 0.84 -10.01 -2.27
CA ALA A 41 1.42 -8.67 -2.17
C ALA A 41 2.88 -8.64 -2.66
N VAL A 42 3.73 -9.62 -2.29
CA VAL A 42 5.13 -9.68 -2.75
C VAL A 42 5.23 -9.89 -4.28
N LYS A 43 4.36 -10.74 -4.86
CA LYS A 43 4.29 -10.88 -6.33
C LYS A 43 3.81 -9.58 -6.99
N GLY A 44 2.85 -8.90 -6.37
CA GLY A 44 2.37 -7.59 -6.76
C GLY A 44 3.49 -6.56 -6.81
N ALA A 45 4.26 -6.41 -5.73
CA ALA A 45 5.41 -5.51 -5.65
C ALA A 45 6.45 -5.77 -6.76
N ARG A 46 6.79 -7.03 -7.04
CA ARG A 46 7.70 -7.39 -8.14
C ARG A 46 7.13 -7.05 -9.52
N PHE A 47 5.83 -7.29 -9.72
CA PHE A 47 5.15 -6.92 -10.95
C PHE A 47 5.15 -5.41 -11.15
N THR A 48 4.81 -4.63 -10.12
CA THR A 48 4.89 -3.16 -10.14
C THR A 48 6.29 -2.68 -10.49
N ALA A 49 7.33 -3.23 -9.84
CA ALA A 49 8.71 -2.91 -10.11
C ALA A 49 9.10 -3.16 -11.58
N ALA A 50 8.78 -4.34 -12.09
CA ALA A 50 9.11 -4.71 -13.48
C ALA A 50 8.33 -3.86 -14.49
N MET A 51 7.02 -3.70 -14.30
CA MET A 51 6.15 -2.96 -15.22
C MET A 51 6.59 -1.51 -15.32
N LEU A 52 6.81 -0.84 -14.18
CA LEU A 52 7.21 0.57 -14.17
C LEU A 52 8.65 0.77 -14.66
N SER A 53 9.55 -0.16 -14.36
CA SER A 53 10.90 -0.15 -14.95
C SER A 53 10.87 -0.23 -16.48
N LEU A 54 9.98 -1.06 -17.05
CA LEU A 54 9.78 -1.15 -18.51
C LEU A 54 9.22 0.15 -19.11
N CYS A 55 8.48 0.93 -18.32
CA CYS A 55 8.00 2.26 -18.68
C CYS A 55 9.02 3.39 -18.44
N GLY A 56 10.28 3.06 -18.08
CA GLY A 56 11.32 4.06 -17.80
C GLY A 56 11.12 4.81 -16.49
N ILE A 57 10.30 4.29 -15.58
CA ILE A 57 10.07 4.86 -14.25
C ILE A 57 10.96 4.14 -13.24
N GLU A 58 11.63 4.89 -12.38
CA GLU A 58 12.54 4.36 -11.37
C GLU A 58 11.77 3.64 -10.26
N THR A 59 12.24 2.46 -9.86
CA THR A 59 11.58 1.64 -8.83
C THR A 59 12.60 1.13 -7.82
N SER A 60 12.20 1.04 -6.56
CA SER A 60 13.02 0.49 -5.49
C SER A 60 12.17 -0.35 -4.53
N PRO A 61 12.60 -1.57 -4.17
CA PRO A 61 13.65 -2.37 -4.81
C PRO A 61 13.32 -2.74 -6.27
N SER A 62 14.33 -3.20 -7.02
CA SER A 62 14.15 -3.77 -8.37
C SER A 62 13.36 -5.08 -8.34
N TRP A 63 12.81 -5.51 -9.48
CA TRP A 63 11.97 -6.71 -9.57
C TRP A 63 12.72 -8.01 -9.23
N ASP A 64 14.02 -8.06 -9.50
CA ASP A 64 14.94 -9.18 -9.24
C ASP A 64 15.62 -9.11 -7.87
N ALA A 65 15.45 -8.01 -7.12
CA ALA A 65 15.99 -7.87 -5.78
C ALA A 65 15.42 -8.94 -4.82
N LYS A 66 16.27 -9.35 -3.87
CA LYS A 66 15.83 -10.16 -2.74
C LYS A 66 14.88 -9.32 -1.87
N ARG A 67 13.76 -9.93 -1.44
CA ARG A 67 12.71 -9.25 -0.66
C ARG A 67 12.66 -9.77 0.77
N THR A 68 12.49 -8.86 1.70
CA THR A 68 12.33 -9.13 3.14
C THR A 68 11.06 -8.53 3.73
N ASP A 69 10.38 -7.65 2.99
CA ASP A 69 9.13 -7.00 3.33
C ASP A 69 8.24 -6.83 2.09
N LEU A 70 7.14 -6.07 2.24
CA LEU A 70 6.17 -5.76 1.20
C LEU A 70 6.45 -4.43 0.48
N ILE A 71 7.44 -3.65 0.96
CA ILE A 71 7.61 -2.27 0.56
C ILE A 71 8.06 -2.22 -0.91
N GLN A 72 7.41 -1.37 -1.68
CA GLN A 72 7.77 -1.06 -3.05
C GLN A 72 7.56 0.43 -3.30
N SER A 73 8.63 1.15 -3.57
CA SER A 73 8.59 2.54 -3.95
C SER A 73 8.83 2.72 -5.46
N VAL A 74 8.30 3.84 -5.95
CA VAL A 74 8.34 4.27 -7.34
C VAL A 74 8.63 5.77 -7.35
N SER A 75 9.70 6.20 -8.03
CA SER A 75 10.06 7.61 -8.13
C SER A 75 9.63 8.16 -9.49
N PHE A 76 8.61 9.02 -9.48
CA PHE A 76 8.04 9.57 -10.71
C PHE A 76 8.79 10.78 -11.25
N HIS A 77 9.57 11.48 -10.39
CA HIS A 77 10.26 12.73 -10.70
C HIS A 77 9.33 13.85 -11.21
N ASP A 78 8.03 13.67 -11.08
CA ASP A 78 6.98 14.60 -11.50
C ASP A 78 5.75 14.45 -10.58
N SER A 79 5.29 15.57 -10.02
CA SER A 79 4.17 15.59 -9.08
C SER A 79 2.84 15.18 -9.71
N LYS A 80 2.63 15.53 -10.98
CA LYS A 80 1.40 15.23 -11.71
C LYS A 80 1.33 13.75 -12.04
N LYS A 81 2.43 13.12 -12.46
CA LYS A 81 2.51 11.67 -12.67
C LYS A 81 2.23 10.91 -11.38
N MET A 82 2.89 11.27 -10.27
CA MET A 82 2.65 10.66 -8.97
C MET A 82 1.17 10.77 -8.55
N THR A 83 0.60 11.97 -8.68
CA THR A 83 -0.79 12.25 -8.30
C THR A 83 -1.79 11.46 -9.15
N LEU A 84 -1.62 11.45 -10.48
CA LEU A 84 -2.47 10.70 -11.39
C LEU A 84 -2.39 9.20 -11.12
N PHE A 85 -1.17 8.69 -10.89
CA PHE A 85 -0.97 7.28 -10.58
C PHE A 85 -1.69 6.88 -9.29
N ALA A 86 -1.52 7.64 -8.20
CA ALA A 86 -2.22 7.38 -6.94
C ALA A 86 -3.75 7.43 -7.10
N GLN A 87 -4.26 8.41 -7.85
CA GLN A 87 -5.69 8.53 -8.12
C GLN A 87 -6.24 7.35 -8.93
N ALA A 88 -5.46 6.82 -9.88
CA ALA A 88 -5.84 5.63 -10.64
C ALA A 88 -5.82 4.36 -9.78
N ILE A 89 -4.84 4.21 -8.87
CA ILE A 89 -4.85 3.12 -7.88
C ILE A 89 -6.12 3.17 -7.02
N GLN A 90 -6.54 4.36 -6.56
CA GLN A 90 -7.79 4.52 -5.83
C GLN A 90 -9.00 4.12 -6.69
N ALA A 91 -9.06 4.56 -7.95
CA ALA A 91 -10.16 4.24 -8.86
C ALA A 91 -10.27 2.73 -9.14
N ALA A 92 -9.15 2.02 -9.11
CA ALA A 92 -9.07 0.57 -9.27
C ALA A 92 -9.26 -0.22 -7.95
N SER A 93 -9.60 0.45 -6.85
CA SER A 93 -9.81 -0.18 -5.54
C SER A 93 -11.27 -0.62 -5.34
N PRO A 94 -11.55 -1.67 -4.55
CA PRO A 94 -12.92 -2.19 -4.38
C PRO A 94 -13.83 -1.25 -3.60
N ILE A 95 -13.30 -0.48 -2.65
CA ILE A 95 -14.06 0.41 -1.76
C ILE A 95 -13.69 1.87 -2.06
N ASN A 96 -14.70 2.75 -2.07
CA ASN A 96 -14.52 4.19 -2.28
C ASN A 96 -13.75 4.55 -3.57
N ALA A 97 -13.86 3.74 -4.61
CA ALA A 97 -13.21 3.98 -5.91
C ALA A 97 -13.49 5.37 -6.50
N HIS A 98 -14.70 5.89 -6.26
CA HIS A 98 -15.16 7.19 -6.73
C HIS A 98 -14.58 8.38 -5.95
N VAL A 99 -13.92 8.14 -4.81
CA VAL A 99 -13.37 9.19 -3.94
C VAL A 99 -11.93 9.47 -4.35
N LYS A 100 -11.74 10.49 -5.18
CA LYS A 100 -10.43 10.84 -5.74
C LYS A 100 -9.51 11.45 -4.67
N PRO A 101 -8.31 10.88 -4.41
CA PRO A 101 -7.40 11.42 -3.40
C PRO A 101 -6.71 12.68 -3.91
N ILE A 102 -6.39 13.57 -2.98
CA ILE A 102 -5.63 14.81 -3.20
C ILE A 102 -4.51 14.88 -2.15
N GLY A 103 -3.53 15.75 -2.37
CA GLY A 103 -2.57 16.09 -1.32
C GLY A 103 -3.29 16.69 -0.12
N ALA A 104 -3.01 16.14 1.06
CA ALA A 104 -3.58 16.60 2.31
C ALA A 104 -2.53 16.61 3.41
N TYR A 105 -2.68 17.56 4.33
CA TYR A 105 -1.89 17.61 5.54
C TYR A 105 -2.08 16.35 6.38
N MET A 106 -0.97 15.70 6.76
CA MET A 106 -0.97 14.53 7.63
C MET A 106 -0.17 14.83 8.91
N PRO A 107 -0.77 14.72 10.11
CA PRO A 107 -0.04 14.98 11.36
C PRO A 107 1.23 14.14 11.48
N GLY A 108 2.36 14.80 11.71
CA GLY A 108 3.68 14.17 11.79
C GLY A 108 4.51 14.23 10.51
N TYR A 109 3.92 14.67 9.39
CA TYR A 109 4.63 14.94 8.14
C TYR A 109 4.78 16.45 7.93
N GLU A 110 5.93 16.87 7.39
CA GLU A 110 6.19 18.28 7.06
C GLU A 110 5.49 18.70 5.74
N ASP A 111 5.43 17.78 4.79
CA ASP A 111 4.82 17.98 3.47
C ASP A 111 3.45 17.29 3.38
N ASP A 112 2.59 17.79 2.48
CA ASP A 112 1.32 17.13 2.17
C ASP A 112 1.56 15.70 1.66
N VAL A 113 0.69 14.78 2.03
CA VAL A 113 0.73 13.37 1.63
C VAL A 113 -0.49 13.09 0.77
N ILE A 114 -0.30 12.36 -0.34
CA ILE A 114 -1.41 11.76 -1.08
C ILE A 114 -1.52 10.29 -0.68
N MET A 115 -2.75 9.79 -0.53
CA MET A 115 -3.01 8.41 -0.12
C MET A 115 -4.21 7.83 -0.88
N ALA A 116 -3.97 6.76 -1.61
CA ALA A 116 -4.98 5.84 -2.13
C ALA A 116 -5.13 4.66 -1.16
N ALA A 117 -6.32 4.50 -0.60
CA ALA A 117 -6.61 3.53 0.45
C ALA A 117 -8.06 3.03 0.38
N GLY A 118 -8.50 2.61 -0.81
CA GLY A 118 -9.81 2.01 -1.05
C GLY A 118 -9.97 0.60 -0.48
N THR A 119 -9.79 0.49 0.83
CA THR A 119 -9.63 -0.75 1.61
C THR A 119 -10.93 -1.17 2.30
N PHE A 120 -11.12 -2.47 2.51
CA PHE A 120 -12.22 -3.01 3.30
C PHE A 120 -12.07 -2.67 4.79
N ILE A 121 -10.85 -2.78 5.30
CA ILE A 121 -10.49 -2.40 6.67
C ILE A 121 -9.73 -1.09 6.65
N GLN A 122 -10.25 -0.08 7.35
CA GLN A 122 -9.66 1.27 7.37
C GLN A 122 -8.18 1.22 7.79
N GLY A 123 -7.30 1.65 6.88
CA GLY A 123 -5.86 1.74 7.11
C GLY A 123 -5.11 0.40 6.99
N ALA A 124 -5.75 -0.66 6.50
CA ALA A 124 -5.08 -1.94 6.28
C ALA A 124 -4.12 -1.87 5.08
N SER A 125 -2.81 -1.88 5.33
CA SER A 125 -1.77 -1.82 4.30
C SER A 125 -1.35 -3.18 3.73
N LEU A 126 -2.00 -4.27 4.15
CA LEU A 126 -1.92 -5.57 3.44
C LEU A 126 -2.86 -5.59 2.23
N GLU A 127 -3.92 -4.77 2.23
CA GLU A 127 -4.70 -4.47 1.04
C GLU A 127 -3.91 -3.51 0.14
N LEU A 128 -4.29 -3.37 -1.14
CA LEU A 128 -3.57 -2.51 -2.07
C LEU A 128 -3.73 -1.04 -1.67
N THR A 129 -2.61 -0.38 -1.40
CA THR A 129 -2.56 1.07 -1.13
C THR A 129 -1.44 1.73 -1.92
N ALA A 130 -1.57 3.03 -2.15
CA ALA A 130 -0.50 3.84 -2.72
C ALA A 130 -0.42 5.20 -2.03
N ASP A 131 0.68 5.50 -1.36
CA ASP A 131 0.84 6.74 -0.61
C ASP A 131 2.27 7.30 -0.66
N GLY A 132 2.42 8.60 -0.46
CA GLY A 132 3.72 9.25 -0.45
C GLY A 132 3.65 10.76 -0.27
N PRO A 133 4.72 11.39 0.23
CA PRO A 133 4.80 12.83 0.40
C PRO A 133 4.92 13.53 -0.95
N ILE A 134 4.21 14.64 -1.14
CA ILE A 134 4.23 15.46 -2.35
C ILE A 134 5.46 16.37 -2.32
N ARG A 135 6.63 15.76 -2.47
CA ARG A 135 7.93 16.44 -2.55
C ARG A 135 8.87 15.67 -3.48
N PRO A 136 9.85 16.33 -4.12
CA PRO A 136 10.86 15.64 -4.91
C PRO A 136 11.56 14.51 -4.13
N PRO A 137 11.80 13.33 -4.73
CA PRO A 137 11.62 12.98 -6.16
C PRO A 137 10.21 12.45 -6.52
N TYR A 138 9.18 12.80 -5.75
CA TYR A 138 7.80 12.35 -5.92
C TYR A 138 7.72 10.82 -5.84
N GLU A 139 8.22 10.30 -4.72
CA GLU A 139 8.25 8.89 -4.42
C GLU A 139 6.90 8.43 -3.87
N LEU A 140 6.34 7.40 -4.49
CA LEU A 140 5.08 6.76 -4.09
C LEU A 140 5.36 5.32 -3.65
N TYR A 141 4.87 4.94 -2.48
CA TYR A 141 4.91 3.58 -1.95
C TYR A 141 3.66 2.85 -2.41
N VAL A 142 3.81 1.91 -3.35
CA VAL A 142 2.73 1.14 -3.98
C VAL A 142 2.83 -0.31 -3.53
N GLN A 143 2.05 -0.69 -2.52
CA GLN A 143 2.24 -1.94 -1.79
C GLN A 143 0.94 -2.60 -1.36
N GLY A 144 1.06 -3.83 -0.84
CA GLY A 144 -0.09 -4.64 -0.48
C GLY A 144 -0.81 -5.25 -1.68
N GLY A 145 -1.97 -5.84 -1.41
CA GLY A 145 -2.80 -6.54 -2.38
C GLY A 145 -3.24 -7.91 -1.87
N LEU A 146 -4.55 -8.07 -1.64
CA LEU A 146 -5.12 -9.32 -1.14
C LEU A 146 -4.99 -10.46 -2.17
N THR A 147 -5.04 -10.11 -3.44
CA THR A 147 -4.87 -11.02 -4.58
C THR A 147 -3.91 -10.41 -5.59
N TYR A 148 -3.08 -11.23 -6.23
CA TYR A 148 -2.13 -10.77 -7.22
C TYR A 148 -2.85 -10.21 -8.46
N GLU A 149 -4.03 -10.75 -8.75
CA GLU A 149 -4.91 -10.32 -9.82
C GLU A 149 -5.35 -8.87 -9.64
N HIS A 150 -5.75 -8.47 -8.43
CA HIS A 150 -6.12 -7.08 -8.13
C HIS A 150 -4.94 -6.13 -8.35
N VAL A 151 -3.75 -6.47 -7.85
CA VAL A 151 -2.55 -5.63 -8.05
C VAL A 151 -2.24 -5.45 -9.54
N LYS A 152 -2.29 -6.52 -10.33
CA LYS A 152 -2.06 -6.44 -11.78
C LYS A 152 -3.05 -5.51 -12.46
N ILE A 153 -4.35 -5.67 -12.18
CA ILE A 153 -5.39 -4.82 -12.77
C ILE A 153 -5.12 -3.36 -12.42
N ALA A 154 -4.98 -3.05 -11.13
CA ALA A 154 -4.83 -1.68 -10.67
C ALA A 154 -3.56 -0.99 -11.19
N VAL A 155 -2.42 -1.68 -11.20
CA VAL A 155 -1.16 -1.12 -11.71
C VAL A 155 -1.20 -0.95 -13.22
N THR A 156 -1.79 -1.89 -13.97
CA THR A 156 -1.96 -1.77 -15.42
C THR A 156 -2.89 -0.60 -15.77
N GLU A 157 -4.01 -0.44 -15.06
CA GLU A 157 -4.92 0.69 -15.24
C GLU A 157 -4.25 2.02 -14.88
N ALA A 158 -3.45 2.06 -13.81
CA ALA A 158 -2.71 3.25 -13.42
C ALA A 158 -1.67 3.66 -14.46
N VAL A 159 -0.93 2.72 -15.05
CA VAL A 159 -0.05 3.00 -16.19
C VAL A 159 -0.85 3.49 -17.40
N GLY A 160 -1.98 2.84 -17.71
CA GLY A 160 -2.87 3.27 -18.79
C GLY A 160 -3.34 4.72 -18.61
N SER A 161 -3.69 5.11 -17.39
CA SER A 161 -4.08 6.48 -17.06
C SER A 161 -2.97 7.50 -17.33
N LEU A 162 -1.70 7.15 -17.07
CA LEU A 162 -0.57 8.03 -17.39
C LEU A 162 -0.41 8.24 -18.90
N VAL A 163 -0.63 7.20 -19.70
CA VAL A 163 -0.57 7.26 -21.17
C VAL A 163 -1.72 8.09 -21.74
N GLU A 164 -2.95 7.83 -21.28
CA GLU A 164 -4.16 8.57 -21.70
C GLU A 164 -4.08 10.06 -21.39
N ASN A 165 -3.40 10.45 -20.31
CA ASN A 165 -3.20 11.84 -19.92
C ASN A 165 -1.95 12.48 -20.54
N HIS A 166 -1.26 11.78 -21.46
CA HIS A 166 -0.05 12.24 -22.15
C HIS A 166 1.09 12.65 -21.19
N VAL A 167 1.19 11.98 -20.03
CA VAL A 167 2.28 12.17 -19.06
C VAL A 167 3.29 11.01 -19.07
N LEU A 168 3.02 9.98 -19.87
CA LEU A 168 3.93 8.88 -20.18
C LEU A 168 3.82 8.55 -21.68
N GLU A 169 4.97 8.41 -22.35
CA GLU A 169 5.06 7.93 -23.73
C GLU A 169 5.68 6.52 -23.71
N LEU A 170 5.11 5.59 -24.49
CA LEU A 170 5.55 4.18 -24.60
C LEU A 170 6.18 3.90 -25.96
#